data_AF-A0A1Q1NC88-F1
#
_entry.id   AF-A0A1Q1NC88-F1
#
_cell.length_a   1.000
_cell.length_b   1.000
_cell.length_c   1.000
_cell.angle_alpha   90.00
_cell.angle_beta   90.00
_cell.angle_gamma   90.00
#
_symmetry.space_group_name_H-M   'P 1'
#
loop_
_entity.id
_entity.type
_entity.pdbx_description
1 polymer ?
#
loop_
_entity_poly.entity_id
_entity_poly.type
_entity_poly.pdbx_seq_one_letter_code
_entity_poly.pdbx_strand_id
1 'polypeptide(L)'
;LDAMVDAAYFSMKNMNFTDVAVLVTESGWPSKGDSKEPYATIDNADTYNSNLIKHVLDRTGTPLHPEITSSVYLYELFNEDLRSPPVSEANWGLFYANSTPVYLLHVSGSGTFLANDTTNQTYCIVMDGVDSKTLQAALDWVCGPGRANCSEIQPGENCYQPNNVKNHASYAFDSYYQKEGRASGSCDF
;
A
#
# COMPACT_ATOMS: atom_id res chain seq x y z
N LEU A 1 15.99 -3.23 -6.36
CA LEU A 1 17.17 -2.65 -5.68
C LEU A 1 18.32 -3.65 -5.64
N ASP A 2 18.06 -4.85 -5.11
CA ASP A 2 19.05 -5.87 -4.75
C ASP A 2 19.99 -6.22 -5.89
N ALA A 3 19.47 -6.45 -7.10
CA ALA A 3 20.29 -6.78 -8.27
C ALA A 3 21.32 -5.68 -8.61
N MET A 4 20.99 -4.40 -8.39
CA MET A 4 21.93 -3.30 -8.63
C MET A 4 23.01 -3.22 -7.54
N VAL A 5 22.62 -3.44 -6.29
CA VAL A 5 23.55 -3.51 -5.15
C VAL A 5 24.52 -4.70 -5.34
N ASP A 6 24.00 -5.87 -5.69
CA ASP A 6 24.79 -7.06 -5.97
C ASP A 6 25.72 -6.86 -7.17
N ALA A 7 25.25 -6.20 -8.24
CA ALA A 7 26.09 -5.89 -9.39
C ALA A 7 27.29 -4.99 -9.01
N ALA A 8 27.10 -4.03 -8.10
CA ALA A 8 28.20 -3.21 -7.58
C ALA A 8 29.20 -4.03 -6.78
N TYR A 9 28.71 -4.88 -5.86
CA TYR A 9 29.57 -5.81 -5.10
C TYR A 9 30.33 -6.77 -6.00
N PHE A 10 29.67 -7.36 -7.01
CA PHE A 10 30.31 -8.25 -7.97
C PHE A 10 31.42 -7.55 -8.76
N SER A 11 31.19 -6.30 -9.16
CA SER A 11 32.17 -5.51 -9.90
C SER A 11 33.42 -5.21 -9.06
N MET A 12 33.24 -4.83 -7.80
CA MET A 12 34.35 -4.61 -6.85
C MET A 12 35.12 -5.90 -6.57
N LYS A 13 34.40 -7.00 -6.36
CA LYS A 13 34.99 -8.33 -6.14
C LYS A 13 35.87 -8.77 -7.32
N ASN A 14 35.46 -8.48 -8.56
CA ASN A 14 36.24 -8.80 -9.76
C ASN A 14 37.57 -7.99 -9.85
N MET A 15 37.67 -6.89 -9.10
CA MET A 15 38.88 -6.09 -8.94
C MET A 15 39.64 -6.42 -7.63
N ASN A 16 39.26 -7.49 -6.92
CA ASN A 16 39.80 -7.93 -5.63
C ASN A 16 39.54 -6.97 -4.45
N PHE A 17 38.47 -6.16 -4.51
CA PHE A 17 37.98 -5.40 -3.37
C PHE A 17 36.72 -6.06 -2.80
N THR A 18 36.73 -6.41 -1.51
CA THR A 18 35.62 -7.15 -0.87
C THR A 18 35.10 -6.50 0.42
N ASP A 19 35.76 -5.45 0.89
CA ASP A 19 35.53 -4.77 2.17
C ASP A 19 34.89 -3.39 2.02
N VAL A 20 34.56 -3.00 0.79
CA VAL A 20 33.89 -1.73 0.48
C VAL A 20 32.38 -1.89 0.62
N ALA A 21 31.78 -1.12 1.54
CA ALA A 21 30.33 -1.11 1.72
C ALA A 21 29.63 -0.32 0.60
N VAL A 22 28.49 -0.82 0.13
CA VAL A 22 27.63 -0.12 -0.84
C VAL A 22 26.55 0.65 -0.06
N LEU A 23 26.48 1.96 -0.29
CA LEU A 23 25.43 2.84 0.21
C LEU A 23 24.57 3.31 -0.95
N VAL A 24 23.25 3.18 -0.82
CA VAL A 24 22.31 3.66 -1.84
C VAL A 24 21.95 5.10 -1.51
N THR A 25 22.58 6.06 -2.18
CA THR A 25 22.39 7.49 -1.91
C THR A 25 21.11 8.06 -2.51
N GLU A 26 20.56 7.41 -3.55
CA GLU A 26 19.37 7.87 -4.24
C GLU A 26 18.58 6.68 -4.78
N SER A 27 17.32 6.59 -4.39
CA SER A 27 16.36 5.63 -4.95
C SER A 27 14.96 6.16 -4.75
N GLY A 28 14.14 6.09 -5.77
CA GLY A 28 12.77 6.58 -5.73
C GLY A 28 12.03 6.34 -7.03
N TRP A 29 10.87 6.96 -7.17
CA TRP A 29 10.08 6.90 -8.39
C TRP A 29 9.24 8.17 -8.55
N PRO A 30 9.21 8.79 -9.75
CA PRO A 30 8.49 10.05 -9.95
C PRO A 30 6.98 9.85 -10.00
N SER A 31 6.24 10.78 -9.41
CA SER A 31 4.78 10.72 -9.29
C SER A 31 4.02 11.24 -10.51
N LYS A 32 4.71 11.89 -11.46
CA LYS A 32 4.11 12.47 -12.65
C LYS A 32 5.12 12.62 -13.78
N GLY A 33 4.82 12.02 -14.94
CA GLY A 33 5.60 12.19 -16.17
C GLY A 33 4.79 12.79 -17.31
N ASP A 34 5.43 12.90 -18.48
CA ASP A 34 4.75 13.28 -19.73
C ASP A 34 4.21 12.03 -20.49
N SER A 35 3.69 12.22 -21.71
CA SER A 35 3.14 11.12 -22.52
C SER A 35 4.15 10.01 -22.87
N LYS A 36 5.45 10.27 -22.75
CA LYS A 36 6.53 9.30 -22.99
C LYS A 36 6.89 8.54 -21.71
N GLU A 37 6.42 8.99 -20.56
CA GLU A 37 6.69 8.42 -19.23
C GLU A 37 5.38 8.00 -18.54
N PRO A 38 4.55 7.12 -19.15
CA PRO A 38 3.21 6.81 -18.65
C PRO A 38 3.20 6.08 -17.30
N TYR A 39 4.34 5.60 -16.83
CA TYR A 39 4.49 4.89 -15.57
C TYR A 39 4.97 5.77 -14.41
N ALA A 40 5.27 7.05 -14.67
CA ALA A 40 5.49 8.05 -13.65
C ALA A 40 4.12 8.53 -13.13
N THR A 41 3.55 7.74 -12.22
CA THR A 41 2.23 7.94 -11.64
C THR A 41 2.33 7.95 -10.11
N ILE A 42 1.36 8.58 -9.47
CA ILE A 42 1.26 8.62 -8.00
C ILE A 42 1.24 7.20 -7.42
N ASP A 43 0.41 6.31 -7.96
CA ASP A 43 0.26 4.94 -7.46
C ASP A 43 1.56 4.14 -7.54
N ASN A 44 2.33 4.29 -8.62
CA ASN A 44 3.63 3.62 -8.77
C ASN A 44 4.68 4.24 -7.84
N ALA A 45 4.66 5.56 -7.66
CA ALA A 45 5.59 6.26 -6.78
C ALA A 45 5.39 5.85 -5.32
N ASP A 46 4.15 5.83 -4.86
CA ASP A 46 3.77 5.29 -3.56
C ASP A 46 4.19 3.82 -3.44
N THR A 47 3.75 2.96 -4.37
CA THR A 47 4.06 1.52 -4.32
C THR A 47 5.56 1.26 -4.24
N TYR A 48 6.37 1.96 -5.02
CA TYR A 48 7.82 1.79 -5.02
C TYR A 48 8.43 2.22 -3.69
N ASN A 49 8.15 3.45 -3.24
CA ASN A 49 8.75 4.01 -2.03
C ASN A 49 8.30 3.28 -0.77
N SER A 50 7.02 2.91 -0.68
CA SER A 50 6.47 2.12 0.42
C SER A 50 7.10 0.73 0.52
N ASN A 51 7.22 0.01 -0.61
CA ASN A 51 7.86 -1.31 -0.63
C ASN A 51 9.37 -1.23 -0.41
N LEU A 52 10.03 -0.18 -0.87
CA LEU A 52 11.45 0.05 -0.62
C LEU A 52 11.72 0.24 0.87
N ILE A 53 10.94 1.08 1.56
CA ILE A 53 11.04 1.26 3.02
C ILE A 53 10.80 -0.08 3.71
N LYS A 54 9.73 -0.79 3.34
CA LYS A 54 9.42 -2.11 3.91
C LYS A 54 10.58 -3.09 3.75
N HIS A 55 11.14 -3.23 2.55
CA HIS A 55 12.26 -4.12 2.28
C HIS A 55 13.48 -3.80 3.15
N VAL A 56 13.82 -2.51 3.33
CA VAL A 56 14.92 -2.09 4.20
C VAL A 56 14.62 -2.38 5.68
N LEU A 57 13.38 -2.15 6.12
CA LEU A 57 12.96 -2.42 7.51
C LEU A 57 12.88 -3.91 7.84
N ASP A 58 12.52 -4.76 6.87
CA ASP A 58 12.47 -6.22 7.02
C ASP A 58 13.89 -6.84 7.13
N ARG A 59 14.95 -6.06 6.87
CA ARG A 59 16.36 -6.45 6.99
C ARG A 59 16.72 -7.74 6.26
N THR A 60 16.13 -7.96 5.09
CA THR A 60 16.33 -9.19 4.31
C THR A 60 17.70 -9.24 3.61
N GLY A 61 18.40 -8.10 3.53
CA GLY A 61 19.62 -7.97 2.73
C GLY A 61 19.37 -8.20 1.24
N THR A 62 20.42 -8.57 0.51
CA THR A 62 20.34 -8.95 -0.91
C THR A 62 20.66 -10.43 -1.11
N PRO A 63 20.39 -11.05 -2.28
CA PRO A 63 20.77 -12.43 -2.53
C PRO A 63 22.27 -12.72 -2.38
N LEU A 64 23.16 -11.79 -2.76
CA LEU A 64 24.61 -11.96 -2.57
C LEU A 64 25.05 -11.73 -1.12
N HIS A 65 24.44 -10.77 -0.43
CA HIS A 65 24.75 -10.38 0.94
C HIS A 65 23.48 -10.36 1.82
N PRO A 66 22.90 -11.53 2.13
CA PRO A 66 21.68 -11.62 2.93
C PRO A 66 21.90 -11.15 4.39
N GLU A 67 23.15 -11.16 4.86
CA GLU A 67 23.54 -10.73 6.19
C GLU A 67 23.69 -9.22 6.35
N ILE A 68 23.70 -8.45 5.25
CA ILE A 68 23.92 -7.01 5.26
C ILE A 68 22.72 -6.29 4.64
N THR A 69 22.07 -5.45 5.43
CA THR A 69 21.05 -4.51 4.92
C THR A 69 21.70 -3.18 4.56
N SER A 70 21.66 -2.80 3.29
CA SER A 70 22.17 -1.51 2.83
C SER A 70 21.29 -0.37 3.35
N SER A 71 21.90 0.74 3.77
CA SER A 71 21.15 1.98 4.03
C SER A 71 20.75 2.61 2.70
N VAL A 72 19.51 3.10 2.64
CA VAL A 72 18.92 3.69 1.44
C VAL A 72 18.38 5.07 1.76
N TYR A 73 18.75 6.05 0.93
CA TYR A 73 18.19 7.40 0.97
C TYR A 73 17.16 7.54 -0.14
N LEU A 74 15.95 7.92 0.24
CA LEU A 74 14.86 8.17 -0.70
C LEU A 74 15.14 9.45 -1.49
N TYR A 75 15.08 9.33 -2.81
CA TYR A 75 15.15 10.45 -3.73
C TYR A 75 13.72 10.80 -4.18
N GLU A 76 13.15 11.94 -3.78
CA GLU A 76 13.70 12.96 -2.88
C GLU A 76 12.62 13.58 -1.97
N LEU A 77 12.98 14.58 -1.16
CA LEU A 77 12.04 15.12 -0.18
C LEU A 77 10.95 15.98 -0.82
N PHE A 78 11.30 16.89 -1.73
CA PHE A 78 10.36 17.84 -2.32
C PHE A 78 10.32 17.75 -3.84
N ASN A 79 9.16 18.00 -4.43
CA ASN A 79 9.06 18.27 -5.85
C ASN A 79 9.79 19.58 -6.19
N GLU A 80 10.66 19.53 -7.19
CA GLU A 80 11.47 20.67 -7.64
C GLU A 80 10.98 21.17 -9.00
N ASP A 81 10.02 22.11 -8.98
CA ASP A 81 9.30 22.61 -10.16
C ASP A 81 10.17 23.37 -11.19
N LEU A 82 11.39 23.72 -10.82
CA LEU A 82 12.38 24.38 -11.69
C LEU A 82 13.36 23.41 -12.37
N ARG A 83 13.20 22.09 -12.18
CA ARG A 83 14.01 21.08 -12.88
C ARG A 83 13.78 21.14 -14.40
N SER A 84 14.85 20.86 -15.14
CA SER A 84 14.77 20.79 -16.60
C SER A 84 13.96 19.55 -17.02
N PRO A 85 13.29 19.58 -18.20
CA PRO A 85 12.56 18.42 -18.71
C PRO A 85 13.42 17.14 -18.75
N PRO A 86 12.80 15.94 -18.64
CA PRO A 86 11.36 15.66 -18.77
C PRO A 86 10.51 16.03 -17.54
N VAL A 87 9.17 15.97 -17.67
CA VAL A 87 8.23 16.37 -16.59
C VAL A 87 8.49 15.60 -15.30
N SER A 88 8.91 14.33 -15.39
CA SER A 88 9.26 13.50 -14.24
C SER A 88 10.33 14.10 -13.34
N GLU A 89 11.31 14.82 -13.88
CA GLU A 89 12.41 15.42 -13.12
C GLU A 89 11.93 16.40 -12.06
N ALA A 90 10.79 17.05 -12.28
CA ALA A 90 10.19 17.97 -11.30
C ALA A 90 9.28 17.28 -10.26
N ASN A 91 9.11 15.95 -10.33
CA ASN A 91 8.06 15.22 -9.62
C ASN A 91 8.56 13.97 -8.86
N TRP A 92 9.78 13.98 -8.32
CA TRP A 92 10.34 12.88 -7.50
C TRP A 92 10.05 12.97 -6.00
N GLY A 93 9.53 14.11 -5.54
CA GLY A 93 9.36 14.43 -4.14
C GLY A 93 8.29 13.61 -3.44
N LEU A 94 8.53 13.30 -2.16
CA LEU A 94 7.50 12.83 -1.24
C LEU A 94 6.48 13.94 -0.88
N PHE A 95 6.92 15.21 -0.94
CA PHE A 95 6.11 16.38 -0.62
C PHE A 95 6.13 17.42 -1.74
N TYR A 96 5.06 18.21 -1.82
CA TYR A 96 5.09 19.47 -2.53
C TYR A 96 5.85 20.53 -1.73
N ALA A 97 6.30 21.60 -2.38
CA ALA A 97 7.03 22.71 -1.75
C ALA A 97 6.25 23.39 -0.59
N ASN A 98 4.93 23.27 -0.56
CA ASN A 98 4.07 23.73 0.53
C ASN A 98 4.00 22.74 1.73
N SER A 99 4.86 21.72 1.76
CA SER A 99 4.90 20.64 2.77
C SER A 99 3.68 19.71 2.81
N THR A 100 2.77 19.80 1.85
CA THR A 100 1.70 18.80 1.70
C THR A 100 2.26 17.54 1.05
N PRO A 101 1.88 16.33 1.51
CA PRO A 101 2.36 15.09 0.91
C PRO A 101 1.82 14.96 -0.52
N VAL A 102 2.65 14.47 -1.44
CA VAL A 102 2.22 14.11 -2.81
C VAL A 102 1.34 12.86 -2.76
N TYR A 103 1.71 11.91 -1.90
CA TYR A 103 0.99 10.70 -1.55
C TYR A 103 1.32 10.29 -0.12
N LEU A 104 0.50 9.42 0.46
CA LEU A 104 0.77 8.84 1.76
C LEU A 104 1.53 7.53 1.54
N LEU A 105 2.61 7.32 2.29
CA LEU A 105 3.35 6.06 2.25
C LEU A 105 2.57 4.98 3.01
N HIS A 106 2.89 3.73 2.75
CA HIS A 106 2.33 2.57 3.43
C HIS A 106 3.44 1.82 4.18
N VAL A 107 3.76 2.30 5.38
CA VAL A 107 4.85 1.75 6.20
C VAL A 107 4.27 1.15 7.49
N SER A 108 4.25 -0.18 7.57
CA SER A 108 3.77 -0.91 8.75
C SER A 108 4.53 -0.50 10.02
N GLY A 109 3.79 -0.22 11.11
CA GLY A 109 4.39 0.07 12.43
C GLY A 109 5.00 1.46 12.60
N SER A 110 4.89 2.35 11.60
CA SER A 110 5.44 3.71 11.66
C SER A 110 4.50 4.78 12.28
N GLY A 111 3.27 4.40 12.63
CA GLY A 111 2.25 5.32 13.13
C GLY A 111 1.66 6.23 12.04
N THR A 112 0.85 7.22 12.40
CA THR A 112 0.10 8.07 11.45
C THR A 112 0.93 9.15 10.75
N PHE A 113 2.23 9.26 11.04
CA PHE A 113 3.08 10.28 10.41
C PHE A 113 3.66 9.70 9.12
N LEU A 114 3.12 10.15 7.99
CA LEU A 114 3.40 9.69 6.62
C LEU A 114 2.80 8.34 6.22
N ALA A 115 2.20 7.60 7.16
CA ALA A 115 1.49 6.38 6.83
C ALA A 115 -0.03 6.57 6.79
N ASN A 116 -0.65 6.18 5.68
CA ASN A 116 -2.01 5.65 5.78
C ASN A 116 -1.86 4.23 6.30
N ASP A 117 -1.90 4.06 7.63
CA ASP A 117 -1.92 2.74 8.25
C ASP A 117 -3.28 2.06 7.95
N THR A 118 -3.40 1.58 6.71
CA THR A 118 -4.47 0.71 6.25
C THR A 118 -4.20 -0.74 6.57
N THR A 119 -3.01 -1.08 7.11
CA THR A 119 -2.67 -2.47 7.45
C THR A 119 -3.61 -3.04 8.52
N ASN A 120 -4.26 -2.17 9.29
CA ASN A 120 -5.34 -2.49 10.22
C ASN A 120 -6.73 -1.99 9.79
N GLN A 121 -6.89 -1.48 8.56
CA GLN A 121 -8.18 -1.03 8.02
C GLN A 121 -8.65 -1.95 6.90
N THR A 122 -8.51 -3.26 7.10
CA THR A 122 -9.17 -4.24 6.25
C THR A 122 -10.67 -4.17 6.48
N TYR A 123 -11.42 -4.39 5.40
CA TYR A 123 -12.88 -4.38 5.40
C TYR A 123 -13.40 -5.53 4.55
N CYS A 124 -14.60 -6.02 4.86
CA CYS A 124 -15.20 -7.17 4.19
C CYS A 124 -16.26 -6.73 3.17
N ILE A 125 -16.11 -7.13 1.90
CA ILE A 125 -17.09 -6.83 0.85
C ILE A 125 -17.50 -8.08 0.09
N VAL A 126 -18.72 -8.05 -0.44
CA VAL A 126 -19.26 -9.11 -1.28
C VAL A 126 -18.57 -9.14 -2.64
N MET A 127 -18.14 -10.33 -3.07
CA MET A 127 -17.61 -10.56 -4.42
C MET A 127 -18.66 -10.35 -5.52
N ASP A 128 -18.21 -9.90 -6.68
CA ASP A 128 -19.07 -9.83 -7.87
C ASP A 128 -19.45 -11.22 -8.39
N GLY A 129 -20.66 -11.34 -8.96
CA GLY A 129 -21.12 -12.58 -9.61
C GLY A 129 -21.69 -13.66 -8.68
N VAL A 130 -21.85 -13.37 -7.38
CA VAL A 130 -22.49 -14.29 -6.42
C VAL A 130 -24.01 -14.31 -6.61
N ASP A 131 -24.61 -15.51 -6.55
CA ASP A 131 -26.06 -15.68 -6.63
C ASP A 131 -26.77 -14.96 -5.47
N SER A 132 -27.80 -14.17 -5.79
CA SER A 132 -28.48 -13.33 -4.80
C SER A 132 -29.19 -14.13 -3.70
N LYS A 133 -29.58 -15.39 -3.94
CA LYS A 133 -30.23 -16.21 -2.90
C LYS A 133 -29.20 -16.72 -1.90
N THR A 134 -28.05 -17.17 -2.36
CA THR A 134 -26.92 -17.53 -1.49
C THR A 134 -26.53 -16.33 -0.63
N LEU A 135 -26.43 -15.16 -1.25
CA LEU A 135 -26.07 -13.94 -0.56
C LEU A 135 -27.11 -13.51 0.48
N GLN A 136 -28.40 -13.63 0.15
CA GLN A 136 -29.48 -13.35 1.10
C GLN A 136 -29.42 -14.29 2.31
N ALA A 137 -29.16 -15.59 2.09
CA ALA A 137 -29.04 -16.55 3.19
C ALA A 137 -27.84 -16.23 4.11
N ALA A 138 -26.72 -15.81 3.53
CA ALA A 138 -25.56 -15.35 4.30
C ALA A 138 -25.86 -14.05 5.08
N LEU A 139 -26.53 -13.07 4.46
CA LEU A 139 -26.98 -11.85 5.12
C LEU A 139 -27.93 -12.15 6.30
N ASP A 140 -28.92 -13.03 6.11
CA ASP A 140 -29.85 -13.44 7.15
C ASP A 140 -29.13 -14.11 8.33
N TRP A 141 -28.11 -14.93 8.04
CA TRP A 141 -27.28 -15.55 9.07
C TRP A 141 -26.45 -14.52 9.85
N VAL A 142 -25.81 -13.58 9.16
CA VAL A 142 -24.96 -12.55 9.78
C VAL A 142 -25.77 -11.62 10.69
N CYS A 143 -26.96 -11.21 10.24
CA CYS A 143 -27.86 -10.38 11.05
C CYS A 143 -28.56 -11.15 12.18
N GLY A 144 -28.71 -12.47 12.05
CA GLY A 144 -29.31 -13.34 13.06
C GLY A 144 -28.24 -13.98 13.96
N PRO A 145 -27.90 -15.27 13.73
CA PRO A 145 -26.87 -15.99 14.49
C PRO A 145 -25.52 -15.27 14.64
N GLY A 146 -25.04 -14.59 13.59
CA GLY A 146 -23.77 -13.85 13.60
C GLY A 146 -23.80 -12.58 14.46
N ARG A 147 -25.00 -12.07 14.79
CA ARG A 147 -25.20 -10.88 15.64
C ARG A 147 -24.41 -9.65 15.18
N ALA A 148 -24.25 -9.46 13.87
CA ALA A 148 -23.71 -8.23 13.32
C ALA A 148 -24.69 -7.07 13.51
N ASN A 149 -24.21 -5.82 13.41
CA ASN A 149 -25.10 -4.68 13.50
C ASN A 149 -25.78 -4.44 12.14
N CYS A 150 -27.01 -4.93 11.99
CA CYS A 150 -27.83 -4.72 10.79
C CYS A 150 -28.88 -3.62 10.95
N SER A 151 -28.77 -2.76 11.97
CA SER A 151 -29.72 -1.65 12.14
C SER A 151 -29.58 -0.62 11.03
N GLU A 152 -28.36 -0.28 10.62
CA GLU A 152 -28.13 0.83 9.68
C GLU A 152 -28.55 0.53 8.24
N ILE A 153 -28.80 -0.75 7.91
CA ILE A 153 -29.32 -1.19 6.61
C ILE A 153 -30.84 -1.35 6.59
N GLN A 154 -31.55 -0.93 7.65
CA GLN A 154 -33.01 -0.98 7.69
C GLN A 154 -33.65 0.21 6.96
N PRO A 155 -34.91 0.10 6.48
CA PRO A 155 -35.59 1.21 5.82
C PRO A 155 -35.62 2.48 6.67
N GLY A 156 -35.07 3.57 6.11
CA GLY A 156 -35.00 4.88 6.77
C GLY A 156 -33.66 5.20 7.43
N GLU A 157 -32.74 4.24 7.48
CA GLU A 157 -31.42 4.40 8.08
C GLU A 157 -30.34 4.80 7.06
N ASN A 158 -29.18 5.23 7.57
CA ASN A 158 -28.12 5.86 6.75
C ASN A 158 -27.51 4.93 5.69
N CYS A 159 -27.45 3.62 5.95
CA CYS A 159 -26.86 2.63 5.05
C CYS A 159 -27.91 1.79 4.29
N TYR A 160 -29.17 2.26 4.25
CA TYR A 160 -30.23 1.58 3.49
C TYR A 160 -30.06 1.68 1.97
N GLN A 161 -29.49 2.78 1.47
CA GLN A 161 -29.31 3.00 0.04
C GLN A 161 -27.87 2.68 -0.39
N PRO A 162 -27.66 2.02 -1.55
CA PRO A 162 -28.69 1.52 -2.47
C PRO A 162 -29.40 0.26 -1.93
N ASN A 163 -30.73 0.21 -2.07
CA ASN A 163 -31.54 -0.90 -1.59
C ASN A 163 -31.39 -2.16 -2.46
N ASN A 164 -30.32 -2.92 -2.23
CA ASN A 164 -30.11 -4.23 -2.82
C ASN A 164 -29.28 -5.13 -1.89
N VAL A 165 -29.46 -6.44 -2.07
CA VAL A 165 -28.85 -7.47 -1.22
C VAL A 165 -27.33 -7.35 -1.18
N LYS A 166 -26.68 -7.02 -2.31
CA LYS A 166 -25.22 -6.90 -2.37
C LYS A 166 -24.68 -5.83 -1.43
N ASN A 167 -25.27 -4.63 -1.45
CA ASN A 167 -24.77 -3.52 -0.65
C ASN A 167 -25.10 -3.71 0.84
N HIS A 168 -26.29 -4.22 1.15
CA HIS A 168 -26.66 -4.56 2.53
C HIS A 168 -25.79 -5.68 3.11
N ALA A 169 -25.49 -6.71 2.32
CA ALA A 169 -24.59 -7.80 2.70
C ALA A 169 -23.16 -7.31 2.91
N SER A 170 -22.59 -6.47 2.03
CA SER A 170 -21.26 -5.89 2.25
C SER A 170 -21.18 -5.13 3.58
N TYR A 171 -22.20 -4.32 3.90
CA TYR A 171 -22.23 -3.61 5.18
C TYR A 171 -22.32 -4.56 6.38
N ALA A 172 -23.22 -5.55 6.33
CA ALA A 172 -23.39 -6.51 7.43
C ALA A 172 -22.15 -7.38 7.64
N PHE A 173 -21.50 -7.82 6.55
CA PHE A 173 -20.29 -8.65 6.60
C PHE A 173 -19.11 -7.86 7.15
N ASP A 174 -18.94 -6.60 6.75
CA ASP A 174 -17.92 -5.74 7.37
C ASP A 174 -18.20 -5.51 8.85
N SER A 175 -19.45 -5.22 9.23
CA SER A 175 -19.83 -5.06 10.64
C SER A 175 -19.47 -6.30 11.48
N TYR A 176 -19.71 -7.51 10.95
CA TYR A 176 -19.31 -8.76 11.58
C TYR A 176 -17.78 -8.91 11.66
N TYR A 177 -17.09 -8.71 10.55
CA TYR A 177 -15.62 -8.80 10.44
C TYR A 177 -14.91 -7.89 11.45
N GLN A 178 -15.36 -6.63 11.58
CA GLN A 178 -14.81 -5.69 12.56
C GLN A 178 -15.08 -6.14 13.99
N LYS A 179 -16.30 -6.64 14.27
CA LYS A 179 -16.71 -7.10 15.61
C LYS A 179 -15.92 -8.32 16.09
N GLU A 180 -15.61 -9.25 15.19
CA GLU A 180 -14.79 -10.43 15.47
C GLU A 180 -13.29 -10.12 15.50
N GLY A 181 -12.91 -8.84 15.56
CA GLY A 181 -11.52 -8.41 15.67
C GLY A 181 -10.70 -8.70 14.42
N ARG A 182 -11.35 -8.75 13.25
CA ARG A 182 -10.71 -9.00 11.94
C ARG A 182 -10.05 -10.37 11.86
N ALA A 183 -10.55 -11.34 12.62
CA ALA A 183 -10.00 -12.68 12.67
C ALA A 183 -9.99 -13.35 11.29
N SER A 184 -8.97 -14.17 11.02
CA SER A 184 -8.90 -14.96 9.78
C SER A 184 -10.17 -15.82 9.64
N GLY A 185 -10.83 -15.73 8.47
CA GLY A 185 -12.08 -16.43 8.18
C GLY A 185 -13.37 -15.73 8.61
N SER A 186 -13.29 -14.59 9.32
CA SER A 186 -14.48 -13.79 9.67
C SER A 186 -15.06 -12.97 8.49
N CYS A 187 -14.47 -13.10 7.29
CA CYS A 187 -14.97 -12.54 6.03
C CYS A 187 -15.28 -13.63 4.97
N ASP A 188 -15.38 -14.90 5.39
CA ASP A 188 -15.64 -16.02 4.47
C ASP A 188 -17.15 -16.32 4.42
N PHE A 189 -17.86 -15.64 3.52
CA PHE A 189 -19.32 -15.76 3.31
C PHE A 189 -19.70 -16.29 1.93
#